data_AF-K2GDH0-F1
#
_entry.id   AF-K2GDH0-F1
#
_cell.length_a   1.000
_cell.length_b   1.000
_cell.length_c   1.000
_cell.angle_alpha   90.00
_cell.angle_beta   90.00
_cell.angle_gamma   90.00
#
_symmetry.space_group_name_H-M   'P 1'
#
loop_
_entity.id
_entity.type
_entity.pdbx_description
1 polymer ?
#
loop_
_entity_poly.entity_id
_entity_poly.type
_entity_poly.pdbx_seq_one_letter_code
_entity_poly.pdbx_strand_id
1 'polypeptide(L)'
;MGKRYALPDKTPIRRWVQAYQTFGEEGLKRKRSKQVYPVQFKLDVLHFRKKTGASLQETAIAFHVNNSSLIANWTRIFNKEGVEGLRGKAKGRPSMSKNLKKRRPKPKNP
;
A
#
# COMPACT_ATOMS: atom_id res chain seq x y z
N MET A 1 8.27 -32.96 -32.04
CA MET A 1 9.29 -32.52 -31.06
C MET A 1 9.52 -31.02 -31.23
N GLY A 2 9.32 -30.18 -30.21
CA GLY A 2 9.70 -28.77 -30.27
C GLY A 2 8.77 -27.76 -29.58
N LYS A 3 8.42 -27.96 -28.30
CA LYS A 3 7.85 -26.88 -27.48
C LYS A 3 8.98 -25.87 -27.17
N ARG A 4 9.19 -24.89 -28.06
CA ARG A 4 10.14 -23.80 -27.83
C ARG A 4 9.48 -22.83 -26.85
N TYR A 5 10.08 -22.75 -25.68
CA TYR A 5 9.71 -21.91 -24.55
C TYR A 5 9.22 -20.53 -25.01
N ALA A 6 7.93 -20.26 -24.78
CA ALA A 6 7.33 -18.95 -24.88
C ALA A 6 8.01 -18.06 -23.82
N LEU A 7 9.09 -17.38 -24.23
CA LEU A 7 9.84 -16.50 -23.35
C LEU A 7 8.90 -15.39 -22.88
N PRO A 8 8.67 -15.26 -21.56
CA PRO A 8 7.90 -14.16 -21.04
C PRO A 8 8.64 -12.87 -21.40
N ASP A 9 7.84 -11.90 -21.83
CA ASP A 9 8.17 -10.52 -22.15
C ASP A 9 9.51 -10.02 -21.55
N LYS A 10 10.34 -9.29 -22.33
CA LYS A 10 11.64 -8.78 -21.83
C LYS A 10 11.49 -7.69 -20.75
N THR A 11 10.26 -7.24 -20.52
CA THR A 11 9.88 -6.15 -19.61
C THR A 11 10.17 -6.44 -18.13
N PRO A 12 9.88 -7.62 -17.54
CA PRO A 12 10.31 -7.98 -16.20
C PRO A 12 11.83 -7.89 -16.02
N ILE A 13 12.63 -8.47 -16.92
CA ILE A 13 14.10 -8.46 -16.77
C ILE A 13 14.62 -7.00 -16.76
N ARG A 14 14.13 -6.15 -17.66
CA ARG A 14 14.50 -4.72 -17.69
C ARG A 14 14.12 -3.99 -16.40
N ARG A 15 12.94 -4.27 -15.83
CA ARG A 15 12.52 -3.71 -14.55
C ARG A 15 13.43 -4.13 -13.40
N TRP A 16 13.89 -5.39 -13.39
CA TRP A 16 14.79 -5.89 -12.34
C TRP A 16 16.18 -5.27 -12.45
N VAL A 17 16.70 -5.11 -13.67
CA VAL A 17 17.97 -4.41 -13.92
C VAL A 17 17.89 -2.95 -13.48
N GLN A 18 16.81 -2.24 -13.85
CA GLN A 18 16.61 -0.87 -13.40
C GLN A 18 16.50 -0.79 -11.88
N ALA A 19 15.70 -1.65 -11.25
CA ALA A 19 15.56 -1.67 -9.79
C ALA A 19 16.89 -1.93 -9.07
N TYR A 20 17.75 -2.80 -9.61
CA TYR A 20 19.08 -3.04 -9.07
C TYR A 20 20.04 -1.85 -9.28
N GLN A 21 20.01 -1.22 -10.46
CA GLN A 21 20.81 -0.02 -10.72
C GLN A 21 20.42 1.16 -9.83
N THR A 22 19.12 1.32 -9.54
CA THR A 22 18.63 2.44 -8.74
C THR A 22 18.69 2.18 -7.24
N PHE A 23 18.55 0.93 -6.80
CA PHE A 23 18.33 0.60 -5.38
C PHE A 23 19.24 -0.52 -4.84
N GLY A 24 20.19 -1.01 -5.64
CA GLY A 24 21.09 -2.11 -5.26
C GLY A 24 20.34 -3.40 -4.90
N GLU A 25 20.89 -4.16 -3.95
CA GLU A 25 20.31 -5.42 -3.50
C GLU A 25 18.93 -5.24 -2.85
N GLU A 26 18.66 -4.09 -2.22
CA GLU A 26 17.35 -3.77 -1.63
C GLU A 26 16.24 -3.64 -2.68
N GLY A 27 16.58 -3.23 -3.92
CA GLY A 27 15.64 -3.19 -5.05
C GLY A 27 15.15 -4.56 -5.50
N LEU A 28 15.93 -5.62 -5.23
CA LEU A 28 15.62 -7.01 -5.59
C LEU A 28 15.05 -7.81 -4.43
N LYS A 29 15.18 -7.33 -3.18
CA LYS A 29 14.63 -8.00 -2.00
C LYS A 29 13.10 -7.97 -2.02
N ARG A 30 12.50 -9.16 -2.00
CA ARG A 30 11.06 -9.32 -1.78
C ARG A 30 10.72 -8.78 -0.39
N LYS A 31 10.13 -7.59 -0.30
CA LYS A 31 9.62 -7.05 0.97
C LYS A 31 8.53 -7.98 1.50
N ARG A 32 8.85 -8.77 2.53
CA ARG A 32 7.94 -9.74 3.16
C ARG A 32 6.90 -9.07 4.06
N SER A 33 7.12 -7.82 4.45
CA SER A 33 6.21 -7.04 5.29
C SER A 33 5.53 -5.92 4.50
N LYS A 34 4.30 -5.58 4.92
CA LYS A 34 3.54 -4.47 4.38
C LYS A 34 4.22 -3.17 4.81
N GLN A 35 4.83 -2.45 3.87
CA GLN A 35 5.49 -1.18 4.16
C GLN A 35 4.43 -0.16 4.62
N VAL A 36 4.52 0.24 5.88
CA VAL A 36 3.67 1.28 6.46
C VAL A 36 4.40 2.60 6.30
N TYR A 37 3.80 3.51 5.53
CA TYR A 37 4.32 4.87 5.36
C TYR A 37 3.68 5.80 6.39
N PRO A 38 4.47 6.59 7.13
CA PRO A 38 3.97 7.65 7.99
C PRO A 38 3.12 8.65 7.20
N VAL A 39 2.20 9.33 7.89
CA VAL A 39 1.36 10.37 7.25
C VAL A 39 2.20 11.50 6.70
N GLN A 40 3.20 11.95 7.47
CA GLN A 40 4.11 13.01 7.06
C GLN A 40 4.81 12.65 5.75
N PHE A 41 5.36 11.43 5.65
CA PHE A 41 5.97 10.94 4.41
C PHE A 41 5.01 10.99 3.21
N LYS A 42 3.76 10.55 3.39
CA LYS A 42 2.75 10.62 2.32
C LYS A 42 2.48 12.07 1.89
N LEU A 43 2.45 13.00 2.84
CA LEU A 43 2.26 14.42 2.56
C LEU A 43 3.45 15.00 1.79
N ASP A 44 4.68 14.67 2.19
CA ASP A 44 5.89 15.14 1.51
C ASP A 44 5.92 14.67 0.05
N VAL A 45 5.54 13.40 -0.19
CA VAL A 45 5.40 12.83 -1.54
C VAL A 45 4.37 13.60 -2.37
N LEU A 46 3.20 13.90 -1.80
CA LEU A 46 2.14 14.64 -2.50
C LEU A 46 2.51 16.11 -2.75
N HIS A 47 3.16 16.76 -1.79
CA HIS A 47 3.65 18.13 -1.91
C HIS A 47 4.75 18.23 -2.97
N PHE A 48 5.72 17.32 -2.96
CA PHE A 48 6.76 17.27 -4.00
C PHE A 48 6.13 17.16 -5.38
N ARG A 49 5.19 16.22 -5.55
CA ARG A 49 4.51 16.02 -6.82
C ARG A 49 3.74 17.28 -7.26
N LYS A 50 3.02 17.92 -6.33
CA LYS A 50 2.27 19.16 -6.63
C LYS A 50 3.20 20.31 -7.01
N LYS A 51 4.37 20.42 -6.36
CA LYS A 51 5.36 21.47 -6.60
C LYS A 51 6.11 21.28 -7.92
N THR A 52 6.47 20.05 -8.26
CA THR A 52 7.31 19.73 -9.43
C THR A 52 6.49 19.38 -10.67
N GLY A 53 5.22 19.00 -10.52
CA GLY A 53 4.43 18.47 -11.63
C GLY A 53 4.83 17.05 -12.06
N ALA A 54 5.68 16.37 -11.27
CA ALA A 54 6.21 15.05 -11.61
C ALA A 54 5.12 13.99 -11.85
N SER A 55 5.40 13.05 -12.75
CA SER A 55 4.54 11.88 -12.95
C SER A 55 4.56 10.97 -11.72
N LEU A 56 3.60 10.03 -11.68
CA LEU A 56 3.52 9.04 -10.60
C LEU A 56 4.76 8.15 -10.54
N GLN A 57 5.39 7.86 -11.68
CA GLN A 57 6.61 7.05 -11.72
C GLN A 57 7.83 7.84 -11.28
N GLU A 58 7.99 9.08 -11.73
CA GLU A 58 9.12 9.93 -11.31
C GLU A 58 9.07 10.20 -9.80
N THR A 59 7.86 10.47 -9.27
CA THR A 59 7.66 10.63 -7.82
C THR A 59 7.98 9.33 -7.07
N ALA A 60 7.59 8.18 -7.62
CA ALA A 60 7.89 6.88 -7.03
C ALA A 60 9.40 6.60 -6.97
N ILE A 61 10.13 6.97 -8.02
CA ILE A 61 11.60 6.85 -8.07
C ILE A 61 12.24 7.78 -7.05
N ALA A 62 11.85 9.06 -7.02
CA ALA A 62 12.41 10.05 -6.09
C ALA A 62 12.24 9.65 -4.60
N PHE A 63 11.08 9.11 -4.24
CA PHE A 63 10.76 8.71 -2.86
C PHE A 63 10.98 7.22 -2.57
N HIS A 64 11.60 6.49 -3.50
CA HIS A 64 11.89 5.06 -3.32
C HIS A 64 10.63 4.23 -2.99
N VAL A 65 9.51 4.60 -3.61
CA VAL A 65 8.21 3.92 -3.46
C VAL A 65 8.07 2.92 -4.59
N ASN A 66 8.12 1.63 -4.28
CA ASN A 66 8.08 0.56 -5.30
C ASN A 66 6.79 0.50 -6.14
N ASN A 67 5.73 1.23 -5.76
CA ASN A 67 4.45 1.18 -6.43
C ASN A 67 3.88 2.59 -6.64
N SER A 68 3.91 3.05 -7.89
CA SER A 68 3.37 4.35 -8.30
C SER A 68 1.84 4.45 -8.12
N SER A 69 1.11 3.33 -8.14
CA SER A 69 -0.32 3.29 -7.85
C SER A 69 -0.65 3.63 -6.39
N LEU A 70 0.30 3.45 -5.45
CA LEU A 70 0.11 3.91 -4.06
C LEU A 70 0.00 5.44 -4.00
N ILE A 71 0.83 6.13 -4.77
CA ILE A 71 0.85 7.61 -4.84
C ILE A 71 -0.46 8.13 -5.42
N ALA A 72 -0.98 7.47 -6.47
CA ALA A 72 -2.29 7.79 -7.03
C ALA A 72 -3.41 7.63 -5.98
N ASN A 73 -3.37 6.54 -5.20
CA ASN A 73 -4.35 6.31 -4.14
C ASN A 73 -4.24 7.35 -3.02
N TRP A 74 -3.03 7.72 -2.58
CA TRP A 74 -2.84 8.79 -1.60
C TRP A 74 -3.37 10.13 -2.11
N THR A 75 -3.12 10.45 -3.37
CA THR A 75 -3.64 11.68 -4.00
C THR A 75 -5.17 11.70 -3.97
N ARG A 76 -5.81 10.57 -4.33
CA ARG A 76 -7.27 10.44 -4.31
C ARG A 76 -7.85 10.58 -2.89
N ILE A 77 -7.22 9.92 -1.91
CA ILE A 77 -7.64 9.97 -0.50
C ILE A 77 -7.48 11.39 0.03
N PHE A 78 -6.35 12.04 -0.23
CA PHE A 78 -6.10 13.42 0.18
C PHE A 78 -7.11 14.39 -0.42
N ASN A 79 -7.44 14.25 -1.71
CA ASN A 79 -8.44 15.10 -2.34
C ASN A 79 -9.88 14.88 -1.80
N LYS A 80 -10.18 13.68 -1.30
CA LYS A 80 -11.53 13.34 -0.80
C LYS A 80 -11.71 13.61 0.69
N GLU A 81 -10.70 13.29 1.49
CA GLU A 81 -10.78 13.21 2.96
C GLU A 81 -9.68 14.05 3.64
N GLY A 82 -8.84 14.76 2.88
CA GLY A 82 -7.74 15.56 3.41
C GLY A 82 -6.65 14.71 4.08
N VAL A 83 -5.92 15.35 5.01
CA VAL A 83 -4.85 14.71 5.80
C VAL A 83 -5.39 13.56 6.65
N GLU A 84 -6.61 13.69 7.18
CA GLU A 84 -7.25 12.67 8.02
C GLU A 84 -7.48 11.35 7.27
N GLY A 85 -7.76 11.41 5.97
CA GLY A 85 -7.82 10.22 5.13
C GLY A 85 -6.49 9.45 5.05
N LEU A 86 -5.35 10.15 5.15
CA LEU A 86 -4.01 9.55 5.04
C LEU A 86 -3.53 8.89 6.34
N ARG A 87 -4.10 9.26 7.50
CA ARG A 87 -3.85 8.62 8.82
C ARG A 87 -4.19 7.13 8.83
N GLY A 88 -5.02 6.69 7.89
CA GLY A 88 -5.41 5.30 7.76
C GLY A 88 -6.51 4.97 8.77
N LYS A 89 -7.61 4.44 8.25
CA LYS A 89 -8.67 3.90 9.10
C LYS A 89 -8.26 2.51 9.57
N ALA A 90 -8.59 2.14 10.81
CA ALA A 90 -8.36 0.81 11.33
C ALA A 90 -8.88 -0.23 10.32
N LYS A 91 -7.98 -1.02 9.75
CA LYS A 91 -8.32 -1.97 8.70
C LYS A 91 -8.65 -3.31 9.34
N GLY A 92 -9.94 -3.59 9.50
CA GLY A 92 -10.44 -4.82 10.09
C GLY A 92 -11.97 -4.84 10.10
N ARG A 93 -12.55 -6.04 10.26
CA ARG A 93 -13.99 -6.18 10.53
C ARG A 93 -14.27 -5.51 11.88
N PRO A 94 -15.31 -4.66 12.01
CA PRO A 94 -15.70 -4.14 13.31
C PRO A 94 -15.90 -5.31 14.29
N SER A 95 -15.42 -5.14 15.52
CA SER A 95 -15.61 -6.13 16.58
C SER A 95 -17.10 -6.38 16.75
N MET A 96 -17.55 -7.61 16.56
CA MET A 96 -18.93 -7.99 16.86
C MET A 96 -19.13 -7.80 18.37
N SER A 97 -19.85 -6.76 18.77
CA SER A 97 -20.24 -6.62 20.17
C SER A 97 -20.98 -7.90 20.57
N LYS A 98 -20.44 -8.63 21.55
CA LYS A 98 -21.18 -9.69 22.22
C LYS A 98 -22.31 -8.99 22.97
N ASN A 99 -23.47 -8.87 22.31
CA ASN A 99 -24.74 -8.75 22.99
C ASN A 99 -24.88 -10.01 23.84
N LEU A 100 -24.34 -9.96 25.06
CA LEU A 100 -24.62 -10.92 26.10
C LEU A 100 -26.11 -10.75 26.43
N LYS A 101 -26.96 -11.47 25.69
CA LYS A 101 -28.38 -11.62 26.05
C LYS A 101 -28.39 -12.00 27.52
N LYS A 102 -28.84 -11.09 28.39
CA LYS A 102 -29.12 -11.33 29.81
C LYS A 102 -29.82 -12.69 29.89
N ARG A 103 -29.10 -13.73 30.32
CA ARG A 103 -29.73 -15.00 30.67
C ARG A 103 -30.62 -14.68 31.86
N ARG A 104 -31.93 -14.62 31.62
CA ARG A 104 -32.92 -14.52 32.70
C ARG A 104 -32.63 -15.66 33.69
N PRO A 105 -32.53 -15.41 35.00
CA PRO A 105 -32.39 -16.48 35.96
C PRO A 105 -33.64 -17.36 35.88
N LYS A 106 -33.44 -18.68 35.74
CA LYS A 106 -34.57 -19.63 35.78
C LYS A 106 -35.14 -19.64 37.20
N PRO A 107 -36.47 -19.59 37.39
CA PRO A 107 -37.05 -19.74 38.71
C PRO A 107 -36.80 -21.17 39.22
N LYS A 108 -36.24 -21.28 40.43
CA LYS A 108 -36.29 -22.52 41.21
C LYS A 108 -37.68 -22.58 41.85
N ASN A 109 -38.41 -23.67 41.61
CA ASN A 109 -39.59 -24.01 42.41
C ASN A 109 -39.28 -25.26 43.26
N PRO A 110 -39.99 -25.44 44.39
CA PRO A 110 -39.58 -26.27 45.53
C PRO A 110 -39.52 -27.76 45.24
#